data_AF-A0A7G8X905-F1
#
_entry.id   AF-A0A7G8X905-F1
#
_cell.length_a   1.000
_cell.length_b   1.000
_cell.length_c   1.000
_cell.angle_alpha   90.00
_cell.angle_beta   90.00
_cell.angle_gamma   90.00
#
_symmetry.space_group_name_H-M   'P 1'
#
loop_
_entity.id
_entity.type
_entity.pdbx_description
1 polymer ?
#
loop_
_entity_poly.entity_id
_entity_poly.type
_entity_poly.pdbx_seq_one_letter_code
_entity_poly.pdbx_strand_id
1 'polypeptide(L)'
;MDCATMTKFVLLVVVAATIVFVSIKMYFGTNEQAPEGFEGDNGFGKAAFTETITLDLVDSDFEGDKSSSGMNDSEADSNEVAGETDSNTLSKIEETDFMNDYVQAFGDKAFEEGKETAKQIVRLRLEEVMDKTEWEPYATTSFFDDLMKDIPPYSDGLMRVVKDLSVYPTEAENEMEMKFGVMATWNLSDGEHTIKEKTGLYYITLVQDSNKRWVAKALFET
;
A
#
# COMPACT_ATOMS: atom_id res chain seq x y z
N MET A 1 -0.50 19.38 -66.06
CA MET A 1 -0.13 19.25 -64.63
C MET A 1 1.35 19.50 -64.53
N ASP A 2 1.75 20.57 -63.85
CA ASP A 2 3.15 20.94 -63.74
C ASP A 2 3.91 19.90 -62.90
N CYS A 3 5.16 19.60 -63.25
CA CYS A 3 6.02 18.66 -62.51
C CYS A 3 6.03 18.96 -61.00
N ALA A 4 5.99 20.24 -60.62
CA ALA A 4 5.96 20.66 -59.21
C ALA A 4 4.66 20.27 -58.48
N THR A 5 3.52 20.27 -59.17
CA THR A 5 2.21 19.90 -58.60
C THR A 5 2.09 18.38 -58.47
N MET A 6 2.63 17.62 -59.42
CA MET A 6 2.72 16.16 -59.32
C MET A 6 3.62 15.72 -58.16
N THR A 7 4.80 16.33 -57.97
CA THR A 7 5.70 15.95 -56.87
C THR A 7 5.09 16.24 -55.50
N LYS A 8 4.38 17.37 -55.33
CA LYS A 8 3.67 17.70 -54.08
C LYS A 8 2.53 16.72 -53.79
N PHE A 9 1.79 16.33 -54.81
CA PHE A 9 0.71 15.35 -54.68
C PHE A 9 1.24 13.96 -54.30
N VAL A 10 2.32 13.50 -54.95
CA VAL A 10 2.99 12.24 -54.61
C VAL A 10 3.54 12.26 -53.19
N LEU A 11 4.17 13.36 -52.76
CA LEU A 11 4.70 13.49 -51.40
C LEU A 11 3.57 13.44 -50.36
N LEU A 12 2.44 14.09 -50.63
CA LEU A 12 1.28 14.09 -49.73
C LEU A 12 0.69 12.68 -49.59
N VAL A 13 0.61 11.92 -50.69
CA VAL A 13 0.17 10.51 -50.67
C VAL A 13 1.13 9.63 -49.88
N VAL A 14 2.45 9.84 -50.00
CA VAL A 14 3.46 9.07 -49.25
C VAL A 14 3.36 9.36 -47.75
N VAL A 15 3.21 10.63 -47.35
CA VAL A 15 3.06 11.01 -45.93
C VAL A 15 1.74 10.49 -45.35
N ALA A 16 0.65 10.52 -46.11
CA ALA A 16 -0.61 9.93 -45.66
C ALA A 16 -0.48 8.41 -45.49
N ALA A 17 0.21 7.73 -46.40
CA ALA A 17 0.45 6.29 -46.32
C ALA A 17 1.34 5.90 -45.12
N THR A 18 2.34 6.70 -44.76
CA THR A 18 3.18 6.43 -43.58
C THR A 18 2.41 6.60 -42.28
N ILE A 19 1.54 7.61 -42.17
CA ILE A 19 0.68 7.80 -41.00
C ILE A 19 -0.25 6.60 -40.84
N VAL A 20 -0.92 6.16 -41.91
CA VAL A 20 -1.80 4.98 -41.87
C VAL A 20 -1.02 3.71 -41.51
N PHE A 21 0.19 3.52 -42.03
CA PHE A 21 1.03 2.38 -41.70
C PHE A 21 1.43 2.36 -40.22
N VAL A 22 1.81 3.51 -39.65
CA VAL A 22 2.10 3.65 -38.21
C VAL A 22 0.85 3.39 -37.38
N SER A 23 -0.31 3.93 -37.78
CA SER A 23 -1.58 3.68 -37.08
C SER A 23 -1.97 2.20 -37.10
N ILE A 24 -1.78 1.49 -38.23
CA ILE A 24 -2.02 0.05 -38.32
C ILE A 24 -1.02 -0.73 -37.45
N LYS A 25 0.27 -0.36 -37.45
CA LYS A 25 1.28 -0.97 -36.56
C LYS A 25 0.99 -0.73 -35.08
N MET A 26 0.47 0.44 -34.70
CA MET A 26 0.10 0.73 -33.32
C MET A 26 -1.19 0.00 -32.90
N TYR A 27 -2.12 -0.22 -33.84
CA TYR A 27 -3.42 -0.82 -33.56
C TYR A 27 -3.44 -2.36 -33.69
N PHE A 28 -2.57 -2.94 -34.53
CA PHE A 28 -2.51 -4.39 -34.81
C PHE A 28 -1.12 -5.01 -34.54
N GLY A 29 -0.14 -4.23 -34.08
CA GLY A 29 1.26 -4.67 -33.92
C GLY A 29 1.70 -4.90 -32.48
N THR A 30 0.85 -5.50 -31.64
CA THR A 30 1.27 -6.13 -30.38
C THR A 30 0.99 -7.63 -30.46
N ASN A 31 1.86 -8.34 -31.18
CA ASN A 31 2.21 -9.72 -30.90
C ASN A 31 3.72 -9.88 -31.09
N GLU A 32 4.37 -10.27 -29.99
CA GLU A 32 5.74 -10.77 -29.83
C GLU A 32 6.92 -9.84 -30.13
N GLN A 33 7.45 -9.25 -29.04
CA GLN A 33 8.76 -9.64 -28.54
C GLN A 33 8.76 -9.56 -27.00
N ALA A 34 8.87 -10.73 -26.38
CA ALA A 34 9.21 -10.85 -24.96
C ALA A 34 10.66 -10.40 -24.73
N PRO A 35 10.98 -9.69 -23.64
CA PRO A 35 12.22 -9.93 -22.94
C PRO A 35 12.07 -11.19 -22.08
N GLU A 36 13.01 -12.10 -22.23
CA GLU A 36 13.13 -13.34 -21.47
C GLU A 36 13.11 -13.09 -19.96
N GLY A 37 12.35 -13.91 -19.23
CA GLY A 37 12.53 -14.10 -17.79
C GLY A 37 11.27 -13.97 -16.95
N PHE A 38 10.36 -14.95 -17.02
CA PHE A 38 9.80 -15.62 -15.83
C PHE A 38 8.87 -16.75 -16.30
N GLU A 39 9.26 -17.99 -16.06
CA GLU A 39 8.32 -19.13 -16.12
C GLU A 39 7.37 -19.01 -14.92
N GLY A 40 6.22 -18.38 -15.14
CA GLY A 40 5.07 -18.48 -14.25
C GLY A 40 4.31 -19.76 -14.60
N ASP A 41 4.62 -20.84 -13.87
CA ASP A 41 3.76 -22.01 -13.79
C ASP A 41 2.36 -21.58 -13.33
N ASN A 42 1.37 -21.99 -14.10
CA ASN A 42 -0.03 -21.78 -13.82
C ASN A 42 -0.48 -22.83 -12.80
N GLY A 43 -0.43 -22.50 -11.51
CA GLY A 43 -0.97 -23.37 -10.48
C GLY A 43 -1.31 -22.59 -9.22
N PHE A 44 -2.42 -22.96 -8.60
CA PHE A 44 -3.06 -22.36 -7.42
C PHE A 44 -3.94 -21.15 -7.73
N GLY A 45 -5.27 -21.23 -7.61
CA GLY A 45 -6.03 -22.13 -6.76
C GLY A 45 -7.03 -21.26 -6.03
N LYS A 46 -8.26 -21.31 -6.51
CA LYS A 46 -9.45 -20.74 -5.89
C LYS A 46 -9.57 -21.23 -4.44
N ALA A 47 -8.98 -20.50 -3.49
CA ALA A 47 -9.20 -20.73 -2.06
C ALA A 47 -10.30 -19.77 -1.60
N ALA A 48 -11.53 -20.29 -1.55
CA ALA A 48 -12.56 -19.71 -0.72
C ALA A 48 -12.11 -19.84 0.73
N PHE A 49 -11.64 -18.74 1.33
CA PHE A 49 -11.34 -18.70 2.75
C PHE A 49 -12.42 -17.87 3.43
N THR A 50 -13.40 -18.58 3.99
CA THR A 50 -14.34 -18.03 4.96
C THR A 50 -13.76 -18.38 6.32
N GLU A 51 -13.06 -17.45 6.97
CA GLU A 51 -12.71 -17.61 8.38
C GLU A 51 -13.19 -16.37 9.13
N THR A 52 -14.13 -16.63 10.03
CA THR A 52 -14.69 -15.67 10.98
C THR A 52 -13.61 -15.38 12.02
N ILE A 53 -12.93 -14.23 11.90
CA ILE A 53 -11.97 -13.78 12.93
C ILE A 53 -12.78 -13.23 14.11
N THR A 54 -12.91 -14.02 15.17
CA THR A 54 -13.18 -13.50 16.51
C THR A 54 -11.88 -12.96 17.09
N LEU A 55 -11.68 -11.65 17.00
CA LEU A 55 -10.57 -10.92 17.60
C LEU A 55 -10.87 -10.70 19.09
N ASP A 56 -10.12 -11.40 19.94
CA ASP A 56 -10.08 -11.16 21.38
C ASP A 56 -9.23 -9.91 21.65
N LEU A 57 -9.82 -8.89 22.24
CA LEU A 57 -9.21 -7.60 22.55
C LEU A 57 -8.27 -7.77 23.76
N VAL A 58 -6.96 -7.77 23.54
CA VAL A 58 -5.99 -7.51 24.62
C VAL A 58 -5.64 -6.03 24.58
N ASP A 59 -6.33 -5.30 25.44
CA ASP A 59 -6.02 -3.93 25.86
C ASP A 59 -4.77 -3.99 26.76
N SER A 60 -3.66 -3.38 26.33
CA SER A 60 -2.47 -3.23 27.17
C SER A 60 -2.25 -1.75 27.47
N ASP A 61 -2.93 -1.28 28.51
CA ASP A 61 -2.61 -0.06 29.24
C ASP A 61 -1.16 -0.12 29.74
N PHE A 62 -0.32 0.76 29.22
CA PHE A 62 1.04 0.98 29.68
C PHE A 62 1.03 1.99 30.83
N GLU A 63 0.84 1.51 32.08
CA GLU A 63 1.19 2.30 33.26
C GLU A 63 2.70 2.22 33.52
N GLY A 64 3.39 3.34 33.28
CA GLY A 64 4.81 3.49 33.56
C GLY A 64 5.07 3.61 35.05
N ASP A 65 5.68 2.59 35.65
CA ASP A 65 6.24 2.67 37.00
C ASP A 65 7.70 3.12 36.96
N LYS A 66 7.97 4.26 37.60
CA LYS A 66 9.30 4.78 37.89
C LYS A 66 9.69 4.32 39.28
N SER A 67 10.65 3.40 39.37
CA SER A 67 11.49 3.33 40.58
C SER A 67 12.86 2.73 40.28
N SER A 68 13.90 3.55 40.41
CA SER A 68 15.24 3.06 40.73
C SER A 68 15.65 3.66 42.07
N SER A 69 16.05 2.79 43.00
CA SER A 69 17.23 2.95 43.84
C SER A 69 17.22 1.96 45.02
N GLY A 70 18.17 1.03 45.02
CA GLY A 70 19.04 0.82 46.19
C GLY A 70 18.88 -0.46 47.00
N MET A 71 19.95 -1.27 46.96
CA MET A 71 20.54 -2.08 48.06
C MET A 71 19.74 -3.25 48.65
N ASN A 72 20.23 -4.50 48.49
CA ASN A 72 21.21 -5.10 49.39
C ASN A 72 21.57 -6.56 49.02
N ASP A 73 22.73 -6.98 49.54
CA ASP A 73 23.45 -8.26 49.51
C ASP A 73 22.62 -9.55 49.75
N SER A 74 23.06 -10.67 49.15
CA SER A 74 23.60 -11.84 49.89
C SER A 74 23.90 -13.05 48.99
N GLU A 75 24.91 -13.81 49.44
CA GLU A 75 25.66 -14.92 48.84
C GLU A 75 24.92 -16.27 48.65
N ALA A 76 25.65 -17.19 47.98
CA ALA A 76 25.59 -18.67 48.02
C ALA A 76 24.46 -19.35 47.22
N ASP A 77 24.58 -20.53 46.61
CA ASP A 77 25.66 -21.49 46.25
C ASP A 77 24.92 -22.57 45.39
N SER A 78 25.64 -23.22 44.47
CA SER A 78 25.40 -24.50 43.75
C SER A 78 23.98 -25.12 43.66
N ASN A 79 23.54 -25.51 42.45
CA ASN A 79 23.74 -26.88 41.94
C ASN A 79 23.22 -27.10 40.49
N GLU A 80 23.92 -28.02 39.84
CA GLU A 80 23.80 -28.60 38.50
C GLU A 80 22.54 -29.47 38.31
N VAL A 81 21.86 -29.38 37.14
CA VAL A 81 21.20 -30.55 36.50
C VAL A 81 21.21 -30.39 34.98
N ALA A 82 21.94 -31.28 34.33
CA ALA A 82 21.91 -31.54 32.90
C ALA A 82 20.56 -32.15 32.48
N GLY A 83 20.05 -31.71 31.34
CA GLY A 83 18.89 -32.31 30.68
C GLY A 83 18.92 -31.97 29.20
N GLU A 84 19.67 -32.76 28.43
CA GLU A 84 19.46 -32.86 26.98
C GLU A 84 18.01 -33.29 26.73
N THR A 85 17.29 -32.52 25.93
CA THR A 85 16.08 -33.00 25.26
C THR A 85 16.09 -32.41 23.87
N ASP A 86 16.58 -33.26 22.96
CA ASP A 86 16.09 -33.48 21.61
C ASP A 86 15.48 -32.29 20.88
N SER A 87 16.29 -31.80 19.94
CA SER A 87 15.90 -31.34 18.61
C SER A 87 14.46 -31.70 18.24
N ASN A 88 13.56 -30.76 18.48
CA ASN A 88 12.37 -30.62 17.68
C ASN A 88 12.50 -29.29 16.96
N THR A 89 13.22 -29.31 15.83
CA THR A 89 13.17 -28.30 14.78
C THR A 89 11.77 -28.36 14.15
N LEU A 90 10.76 -28.04 14.96
CA LEU A 90 9.49 -27.53 14.49
C LEU A 90 9.84 -26.19 13.88
N SER A 91 9.70 -26.11 12.56
CA SER A 91 9.75 -24.90 11.77
C SER A 91 9.29 -23.72 12.62
N LYS A 92 10.27 -22.88 12.99
CA LYS A 92 10.01 -21.52 13.45
C LYS A 92 9.23 -20.89 12.31
N ILE A 93 7.91 -20.94 12.39
CA ILE A 93 7.08 -19.95 11.73
C ILE A 93 7.58 -18.68 12.38
N GLU A 94 8.50 -17.99 11.72
CA GLU A 94 8.81 -16.63 12.10
C GLU A 94 7.47 -15.92 11.93
N GLU A 95 6.79 -15.65 13.05
CA GLU A 95 5.82 -14.57 13.10
C GLU A 95 6.61 -13.34 12.68
N THR A 96 6.58 -13.06 11.38
CA THR A 96 7.36 -11.98 10.78
C THR A 96 6.83 -10.69 11.37
N ASP A 97 7.62 -10.11 12.26
CA ASP A 97 7.29 -8.86 12.90
C ASP A 97 7.68 -7.72 11.95
N PHE A 98 6.79 -7.44 11.00
CA PHE A 98 7.00 -6.38 10.00
C PHE A 98 7.26 -5.00 10.62
N MET A 99 6.78 -4.76 11.86
CA MET A 99 7.12 -3.55 12.58
C MET A 99 8.62 -3.50 12.88
N ASN A 100 9.16 -4.56 13.48
CA ASN A 100 10.59 -4.64 13.78
C ASN A 100 11.44 -4.58 12.50
N ASP A 101 11.02 -5.23 11.42
CA ASP A 101 11.73 -5.18 10.14
C ASP A 101 11.83 -3.76 9.58
N TYR A 102 10.73 -3.00 9.59
CA TYR A 102 10.72 -1.61 9.11
C TYR A 102 11.47 -0.66 10.05
N VAL A 103 11.34 -0.83 11.36
CA VAL A 103 12.10 -0.04 12.34
C VAL A 103 13.60 -0.30 12.16
N GLN A 104 14.01 -1.55 11.92
CA GLN A 104 15.41 -1.88 11.69
C GLN A 104 15.93 -1.33 10.35
N ALA A 105 15.12 -1.38 9.28
CA ALA A 105 15.52 -0.93 7.96
C ALA A 105 15.55 0.60 7.81
N PHE A 106 14.56 1.30 8.36
CA PHE A 106 14.33 2.73 8.09
C PHE A 106 14.42 3.61 9.35
N GLY A 107 14.34 3.02 10.54
CA GLY A 107 14.30 3.71 11.83
C GLY A 107 12.88 4.06 12.28
N ASP A 108 12.69 4.18 13.60
CA ASP A 108 11.39 4.43 14.23
C ASP A 108 10.65 5.64 13.65
N LYS A 109 11.40 6.74 13.41
CA LYS A 109 10.82 7.98 12.90
C LYS A 109 10.22 7.80 11.51
N ALA A 110 10.92 7.07 10.63
CA ALA A 110 10.46 6.79 9.28
C ALA A 110 9.24 5.86 9.31
N PHE A 111 9.25 4.86 10.19
CA PHE A 111 8.12 3.95 10.39
C PHE A 111 6.86 4.71 10.84
N GLU A 112 6.97 5.58 11.84
CA GLU A 112 5.83 6.39 12.29
C GLU A 112 5.36 7.41 11.24
N GLU A 113 6.28 8.02 10.48
CA GLU A 113 5.93 8.87 9.32
C GLU A 113 5.16 8.08 8.27
N GLY A 114 5.58 6.84 7.98
CA GLY A 114 4.90 5.94 7.06
C GLY A 114 3.48 5.60 7.54
N LYS A 115 3.33 5.23 8.81
CA LYS A 115 2.00 4.98 9.41
C LYS A 115 1.08 6.18 9.30
N GLU A 116 1.57 7.37 9.63
CA GLU A 116 0.75 8.58 9.54
C GLU A 116 0.39 8.92 8.09
N THR A 117 1.32 8.76 7.16
CA THR A 117 1.06 8.93 5.72
C THR A 117 -0.02 7.97 5.24
N ALA A 118 0.04 6.69 5.63
CA ALA A 118 -0.98 5.70 5.27
C ALA A 118 -2.37 6.08 5.82
N LYS A 119 -2.45 6.58 7.07
CA LYS A 119 -3.70 7.10 7.65
C LYS A 119 -4.26 8.24 6.82
N GLN A 120 -3.43 9.24 6.52
CA GLN A 120 -3.88 10.44 5.80
C GLN A 120 -4.36 10.10 4.39
N ILE A 121 -3.66 9.20 3.68
CA ILE A 121 -4.10 8.78 2.33
C ILE A 121 -5.46 8.10 2.36
N VAL A 122 -5.68 7.18 3.29
CA VAL A 122 -6.98 6.49 3.42
C VAL A 122 -8.07 7.47 3.86
N ARG A 123 -7.75 8.42 4.74
CA ARG A 123 -8.66 9.49 5.13
C ARG A 123 -9.10 10.32 3.92
N LEU A 124 -8.15 10.87 3.17
CA LEU A 124 -8.41 11.70 2.00
C LEU A 124 -9.22 10.93 0.94
N ARG A 125 -8.91 9.65 0.75
CA ARG A 125 -9.66 8.77 -0.15
C ARG A 125 -11.11 8.61 0.29
N LEU A 126 -11.32 8.34 1.58
CA LEU A 126 -12.64 8.14 2.16
C LEU A 126 -13.45 9.43 2.16
N GLU A 127 -12.86 10.56 2.53
CA GLU A 127 -13.52 11.87 2.52
C GLU A 127 -13.73 12.41 1.09
N GLU A 128 -13.30 11.67 0.06
CA GLU A 128 -13.42 12.01 -1.36
C GLU A 128 -12.81 13.39 -1.68
N VAL A 129 -11.69 13.71 -1.04
CA VAL A 129 -10.98 14.98 -1.26
C VAL A 129 -10.38 15.00 -2.66
N MET A 130 -10.80 15.96 -3.49
CA MET A 130 -10.32 16.12 -4.87
C MET A 130 -9.25 17.23 -5.00
N ASP A 131 -8.97 17.99 -3.94
CA ASP A 131 -7.95 19.05 -3.98
C ASP A 131 -6.54 18.44 -3.92
N LYS A 132 -5.83 18.48 -5.05
CA LYS A 132 -4.45 17.99 -5.19
C LYS A 132 -3.48 18.53 -4.13
N THR A 133 -3.70 19.75 -3.64
CA THR A 133 -2.85 20.38 -2.63
C THR A 133 -2.89 19.64 -1.30
N GLU A 134 -4.03 19.03 -0.96
CA GLU A 134 -4.17 18.23 0.26
C GLU A 134 -3.45 16.87 0.15
N TRP A 135 -3.25 16.36 -1.07
CA TRP A 135 -2.57 15.09 -1.34
C TRP A 135 -1.06 15.22 -1.50
N GLU A 136 -0.55 16.38 -1.96
CA GLU A 136 0.88 16.61 -2.24
C GLU A 136 1.85 16.22 -1.11
N PRO A 137 1.51 16.40 0.19
CA PRO A 137 2.40 15.98 1.27
C PRO A 137 2.56 14.46 1.38
N TYR A 138 1.59 13.69 0.91
CA TYR A 138 1.43 12.26 1.20
C TYR A 138 1.49 11.36 -0.02
N ALA A 139 1.38 11.91 -1.23
CA ALA A 139 1.24 11.16 -2.47
C ALA A 139 2.12 11.71 -3.59
N THR A 140 2.55 10.82 -4.48
CA THR A 140 3.12 11.24 -5.76
C THR A 140 2.02 11.83 -6.66
N THR A 141 2.41 12.74 -7.56
CA THR A 141 1.47 13.28 -8.56
C THR A 141 0.85 12.17 -9.41
N SER A 142 1.65 11.19 -9.83
CA SER A 142 1.16 10.05 -10.63
C SER A 142 0.12 9.23 -9.87
N PHE A 143 0.36 8.95 -8.59
CA PHE A 143 -0.59 8.22 -7.75
C PHE A 143 -1.93 8.96 -7.65
N PHE A 144 -1.89 10.28 -7.40
CA PHE A 144 -3.10 11.09 -7.35
C PHE A 144 -3.86 11.09 -8.68
N ASP A 145 -3.15 11.34 -9.78
CA ASP A 145 -3.76 11.42 -11.12
C ASP A 145 -4.38 10.07 -11.54
N ASP A 146 -3.81 8.94 -11.13
CA ASP A 146 -4.37 7.61 -11.37
C ASP A 146 -5.57 7.33 -10.46
N LEU A 147 -5.46 7.61 -9.16
CA LEU A 147 -6.54 7.41 -8.19
C LEU A 147 -7.81 8.19 -8.57
N MET A 148 -7.65 9.43 -9.07
CA MET A 148 -8.76 10.31 -9.44
C MET A 148 -9.51 9.85 -10.69
N LYS A 149 -8.94 8.97 -11.53
CA LYS A 149 -9.66 8.37 -12.67
C LYS A 149 -10.72 7.38 -12.21
N ASP A 150 -10.50 6.75 -11.05
CA ASP A 150 -11.37 5.69 -10.53
C ASP A 150 -12.50 6.22 -9.66
N ILE A 151 -12.47 7.52 -9.30
CA ILE A 151 -13.54 8.15 -8.53
C ILE A 151 -14.68 8.57 -9.48
N PRO A 152 -15.89 7.97 -9.37
CA PRO A 152 -16.99 8.34 -10.24
C PRO A 152 -17.39 9.82 -10.01
N PRO A 153 -17.77 10.55 -11.08
CA PRO A 153 -18.00 12.00 -11.04
C PRO A 153 -19.22 12.45 -10.23
N TYR A 154 -19.98 11.54 -9.64
CA TYR A 154 -21.13 11.83 -8.80
C TYR A 154 -21.09 10.89 -7.59
N SER A 155 -20.65 11.42 -6.45
CA SER A 155 -20.93 10.76 -5.18
C SER A 155 -22.44 10.68 -5.02
N ASP A 156 -22.90 9.67 -4.29
CA ASP A 156 -24.29 9.36 -3.94
C ASP A 156 -25.02 10.48 -3.16
N GLY A 157 -24.48 11.70 -3.15
CA GLY A 157 -24.91 12.83 -2.33
C GLY A 157 -24.55 12.68 -0.87
N LEU A 158 -23.84 11.59 -0.49
CA LEU A 158 -23.49 11.28 0.88
C LEU A 158 -22.06 11.71 1.18
N MET A 159 -21.88 12.27 2.36
CA MET A 159 -20.58 12.55 2.94
C MET A 159 -20.08 11.33 3.69
N ARG A 160 -18.78 11.07 3.59
CA ARG A 160 -18.09 10.05 4.36
C ARG A 160 -17.33 10.73 5.49
N VAL A 161 -17.67 10.38 6.73
CA VAL A 161 -17.04 10.94 7.93
C VAL A 161 -16.26 9.83 8.62
N VAL A 162 -14.93 9.93 8.57
CA VAL A 162 -14.03 8.94 9.18
C VAL A 162 -14.19 8.95 10.71
N LYS A 163 -14.32 7.77 11.29
CA LYS A 163 -14.45 7.55 12.74
C LYS A 163 -13.18 7.01 13.35
N ASP A 164 -12.63 5.97 12.74
CA ASP A 164 -11.42 5.31 13.20
C ASP A 164 -10.54 4.89 12.02
N LEU A 165 -9.22 4.93 12.23
CA LEU A 165 -8.19 4.47 11.30
C LEU A 165 -7.12 3.72 12.10
N SER A 166 -7.19 2.40 12.03
CA SER A 166 -6.24 1.49 12.66
C SER A 166 -5.24 0.99 11.62
N VAL A 167 -3.95 1.22 11.86
CA VAL A 167 -2.88 0.93 10.88
C VAL A 167 -1.92 -0.11 11.44
N TYR A 168 -1.62 -1.11 10.61
CA TYR A 168 -0.69 -2.18 10.93
C TYR A 168 0.25 -2.45 9.75
N PRO A 169 1.53 -2.77 10.01
CA PRO A 169 2.46 -3.11 8.95
C PRO A 169 2.14 -4.48 8.34
N THR A 170 2.47 -4.64 7.08
CA THR A 170 2.27 -5.87 6.30
C THR A 170 3.47 -6.09 5.40
N GLU A 171 3.64 -7.29 4.86
CA GLU A 171 4.74 -7.61 3.95
C GLU A 171 4.79 -6.67 2.73
N ALA A 172 5.91 -5.98 2.53
CA ALA A 172 6.18 -5.21 1.31
C ALA A 172 6.69 -6.13 0.20
N GLU A 173 6.45 -5.74 -1.06
CA GLU A 173 6.96 -6.48 -2.22
C GLU A 173 8.47 -6.27 -2.41
N ASN A 174 9.02 -5.15 -1.91
CA ASN A 174 10.42 -4.77 -2.07
C ASN A 174 11.00 -4.16 -0.78
N GLU A 175 12.31 -4.31 -0.58
CA GLU A 175 13.03 -3.79 0.60
C GLU A 175 13.08 -2.25 0.71
N MET A 176 12.71 -1.52 -0.35
CA MET A 176 12.67 -0.05 -0.37
C MET A 176 11.26 0.51 -0.13
N GLU A 177 10.32 -0.36 0.23
CA GLU A 177 8.91 -0.04 0.39
C GLU A 177 8.45 -0.33 1.82
N MET A 178 7.47 0.45 2.28
CA MET A 178 6.66 0.07 3.42
C MET A 178 5.25 -0.20 2.95
N LYS A 179 4.66 -1.29 3.43
CA LYS A 179 3.26 -1.64 3.15
C LYS A 179 2.48 -1.69 4.44
N PHE A 180 1.31 -1.05 4.43
CA PHE A 180 0.43 -0.97 5.58
C PHE A 180 -0.97 -1.44 5.22
N GLY A 181 -1.57 -2.23 6.12
CA GLY A 181 -3.01 -2.41 6.19
C GLY A 181 -3.62 -1.29 7.04
N VAL A 182 -4.71 -0.70 6.56
CA VAL A 182 -5.47 0.35 7.24
C VAL A 182 -6.91 -0.11 7.34
N MET A 183 -7.31 -0.52 8.53
CA MET A 183 -8.71 -0.77 8.86
C MET A 183 -9.37 0.58 9.13
N ALA A 184 -10.35 0.95 8.32
CA ALA A 184 -11.05 2.21 8.43
C ALA A 184 -12.52 1.97 8.77
N THR A 185 -13.03 2.75 9.72
CA THR A 185 -14.47 2.81 10.03
C THR A 185 -14.96 4.22 9.74
N TRP A 186 -16.05 4.36 8.99
CA TRP A 186 -16.62 5.64 8.60
C TRP A 186 -18.14 5.61 8.54
N ASN A 187 -18.73 6.79 8.71
CA ASN A 187 -20.16 7.00 8.58
C ASN A 187 -20.50 7.58 7.20
N LEU A 188 -21.54 7.05 6.58
CA LEU A 188 -22.25 7.71 5.50
C LEU A 188 -23.29 8.66 6.10
N SER A 189 -23.24 9.91 5.71
CA SER A 189 -24.06 11.00 6.26
C SER A 189 -24.69 11.81 5.13
N ASP A 190 -25.92 12.29 5.33
CA ASP A 190 -26.53 13.32 4.47
C ASP A 190 -26.15 14.75 4.88
N GLY A 191 -25.26 14.89 5.88
CA GLY A 191 -24.83 16.15 6.46
C GLY A 191 -25.47 16.44 7.83
N GLU A 192 -26.66 15.91 8.09
CA GLU A 192 -27.38 16.09 9.36
C GLU A 192 -27.44 14.80 10.18
N HIS A 193 -27.59 13.65 9.51
CA HIS A 193 -27.78 12.36 10.14
C HIS A 193 -26.81 11.31 9.60
N THR A 194 -26.29 10.47 10.50
CA THR A 194 -25.62 9.24 10.09
C THR A 194 -26.66 8.24 9.57
N ILE A 195 -26.52 7.87 8.30
CA ILE A 195 -27.38 6.89 7.63
C ILE A 195 -26.91 5.48 7.94
N LYS A 196 -25.59 5.26 7.83
CA LYS A 196 -24.99 3.93 7.96
C LYS A 196 -23.51 4.03 8.34
N GLU A 197 -23.06 3.15 9.22
CA GLU A 197 -21.64 2.91 9.46
C GLU A 197 -21.12 1.83 8.51
N LYS A 198 -19.89 2.02 8.03
CA LYS A 198 -19.15 1.08 7.20
C LYS A 198 -17.74 0.89 7.76
N THR A 199 -17.22 -0.31 7.54
CA THR A 199 -15.81 -0.64 7.80
C THR A 199 -15.24 -1.27 6.55
N GLY A 200 -13.97 -0.99 6.27
CA GLY A 200 -13.26 -1.48 5.11
C GLY A 200 -11.76 -1.53 5.37
N LEU A 201 -11.07 -2.40 4.63
CA LEU A 201 -9.65 -2.57 4.74
C LEU A 201 -8.96 -2.07 3.46
N TYR A 202 -7.94 -1.25 3.68
CA TYR A 202 -7.12 -0.65 2.62
C TYR A 202 -5.67 -1.08 2.77
N TYR A 203 -5.02 -1.41 1.66
CA TYR A 203 -3.59 -1.67 1.61
C TYR A 203 -2.89 -0.52 0.91
N ILE A 204 -1.92 0.09 1.58
CA ILE A 204 -1.13 1.23 1.09
C ILE A 204 0.31 0.79 0.94
N THR A 205 0.91 1.08 -0.22
CA THR A 205 2.35 0.93 -0.43
C THR A 205 3.00 2.31 -0.52
N LEU A 206 4.03 2.53 0.30
CA LEU A 206 4.79 3.77 0.39
C LEU A 206 6.20 3.59 -0.16
N VAL A 207 6.69 4.64 -0.81
CA VAL A 207 8.07 4.78 -1.30
C VAL A 207 8.65 6.10 -0.84
N GLN A 208 9.97 6.22 -0.82
CA GLN A 208 10.61 7.51 -0.61
C GLN A 208 10.66 8.35 -1.89
N ASP A 209 10.24 9.62 -1.80
CA ASP A 209 10.44 10.59 -2.87
C ASP A 209 11.88 11.16 -2.90
N SER A 210 12.17 12.05 -3.84
CA SER A 210 13.49 12.70 -3.95
C SER A 210 13.89 13.52 -2.73
N ASN A 211 12.91 13.92 -1.90
CA ASN A 211 13.10 14.66 -0.66
C ASN A 211 13.14 13.73 0.56
N LYS A 212 13.20 12.41 0.35
CA LYS A 212 13.19 11.36 1.38
C LYS A 212 11.91 11.33 2.22
N ARG A 213 10.79 11.84 1.69
CA ARG A 213 9.48 11.74 2.32
C ARG A 213 8.83 10.42 1.92
N TRP A 214 8.14 9.80 2.85
CA TRP A 214 7.33 8.62 2.53
C TRP A 214 6.03 9.04 1.88
N VAL A 215 5.80 8.58 0.64
CA VAL A 215 4.64 8.95 -0.17
C VAL A 215 3.98 7.72 -0.79
N ALA A 216 2.67 7.79 -0.98
CA ALA A 216 1.90 6.72 -1.59
C ALA A 216 2.29 6.49 -3.05
N LYS A 217 2.55 5.22 -3.34
CA LYS A 217 2.74 4.66 -4.68
C LYS A 217 1.50 3.89 -5.14
N ALA A 218 0.84 3.17 -4.23
CA ALA A 218 -0.32 2.34 -4.55
C ALA A 218 -1.29 2.26 -3.37
N LEU A 219 -2.58 2.10 -3.69
CA LEU A 219 -3.68 1.93 -2.77
C LEU A 219 -4.64 0.88 -3.33
N PHE A 220 -5.04 -0.08 -2.50
CA PHE A 220 -6.00 -1.13 -2.85
C PHE A 220 -7.04 -1.29 -1.74
N GLU A 221 -8.31 -1.47 -2.12
CA GLU A 221 -9.44 -1.73 -1.20
C GLU A 221 -9.92 -3.17 -1.38
N THR A 222 -10.19 -3.86 -0.27
CA THR A 222 -10.72 -5.24 -0.24
C THR A 222 -12.19 -5.28 0.11
#